data_AF-A0A673ULC1-F1
#
_entry.id   AF-A0A673ULC1-F1
#
_cell.length_a   1.000
_cell.length_b   1.000
_cell.length_c   1.000
_cell.angle_alpha   90.00
_cell.angle_beta   90.00
_cell.angle_gamma   90.00
#
_symmetry.space_group_name_H-M   'P 1'
#
loop_
_entity.id
_entity.type
_entity.pdbx_description
1 polymer ?
#
loop_
_entity_poly.entity_id
_entity_poly.type
_entity_poly.pdbx_seq_one_letter_code
_entity_poly.pdbx_strand_id
1 'polypeptide(L)'
;VSSTMTMNLLEDWCRGMEVDIHRSLLVTGIPEDCGQAEIEETLNGVLSPLGPYFVLNKIFLREENAKAALIKNPESFDSEDHPH
;
A
#
# COMPACT_ATOMS: atom_id res chain seq x y z
N VAL A 1 10.51 5.73 -14.40
CA VAL A 1 9.89 6.05 -13.10
C VAL A 1 10.94 6.71 -12.21
N SER A 2 10.78 8.00 -11.87
CA SER A 2 11.65 8.64 -10.88
C SER A 2 11.08 8.32 -9.51
N SER A 3 11.83 7.63 -8.64
CA SER A 3 11.38 7.17 -7.31
C SER A 3 10.76 8.27 -6.44
N THR A 4 11.06 9.54 -6.74
CA THR A 4 10.55 10.73 -6.05
C THR A 4 9.04 10.91 -6.19
N MET A 5 8.44 10.57 -7.34
CA MET A 5 6.98 10.74 -7.53
C MET A 5 6.19 9.75 -6.67
N THR A 6 6.65 8.51 -6.59
CA THR A 6 6.06 7.46 -5.76
C THR A 6 6.11 7.83 -4.27
N MET A 7 7.25 8.34 -3.79
CA MET A 7 7.38 8.80 -2.40
C MET A 7 6.44 9.96 -2.06
N ASN A 8 6.37 11.00 -2.92
CA ASN A 8 5.46 12.12 -2.69
C ASN A 8 3.99 11.69 -2.61
N LEU A 9 3.58 10.73 -3.46
CA LEU A 9 2.21 10.21 -3.44
C LEU A 9 1.92 9.44 -2.14
N LEU A 10 2.87 8.61 -1.71
CA LEU A 10 2.75 7.88 -0.45
C LEU A 10 2.62 8.85 0.74
N GLU A 11 3.44 9.90 0.80
CA GLU A 11 3.36 10.92 1.85
C GLU A 11 2.03 11.67 1.83
N ASP A 12 1.57 12.11 0.65
CA ASP A 12 0.33 12.86 0.52
C ASP A 12 -0.88 12.02 0.98
N TRP A 13 -0.92 10.75 0.59
CA TRP A 13 -1.96 9.83 1.02
C TRP A 13 -1.88 9.47 2.49
N CYS A 14 -0.69 9.19 3.03
CA CYS A 14 -0.52 8.93 4.46
C CYS A 14 -0.98 10.13 5.29
N ARG A 15 -0.63 11.34 4.86
CA ARG A 15 -1.08 12.59 5.49
C ARG A 15 -2.60 12.78 5.36
N GLY A 16 -3.18 12.49 4.20
CA GLY A 16 -4.61 12.65 3.94
C GLY A 16 -5.50 11.61 4.64
N MET A 17 -4.97 10.41 4.87
CA MET A 17 -5.68 9.30 5.52
C MET A 17 -5.33 9.13 7.00
N GLU A 18 -4.44 9.97 7.53
CA GLU A 18 -3.95 9.90 8.92
C GLU A 18 -3.40 8.50 9.26
N VAL A 19 -2.59 7.95 8.35
CA VAL A 19 -1.94 6.64 8.53
C VAL A 19 -0.43 6.77 8.52
N ASP A 20 0.24 5.93 9.32
CA ASP A 20 1.70 5.90 9.40
C ASP A 20 2.31 5.46 8.07
N ILE A 21 3.19 6.30 7.51
CA ILE A 21 3.98 5.95 6.32
C ILE A 21 4.86 4.71 6.55
N HIS A 22 5.32 4.49 7.78
CA HIS A 22 6.10 3.30 8.14
C HIS A 22 5.28 2.00 8.13
N ARG A 23 3.94 2.10 8.25
CA ARG A 23 3.01 0.96 8.25
C ARG A 23 2.18 0.88 6.97
N SER A 24 2.48 1.77 6.02
CA SER A 24 1.78 1.89 4.76
C SER A 24 2.73 1.57 3.62
N LEU A 25 2.23 0.85 2.62
CA LEU A 25 2.96 0.62 1.39
C LEU A 25 2.19 1.19 0.21
N LEU A 26 2.92 1.77 -0.73
CA LEU A 26 2.39 2.21 -2.00
C LEU A 26 2.77 1.20 -3.08
N VAL A 27 1.77 0.57 -3.68
CA VAL A 27 1.95 -0.35 -4.80
C VAL A 27 1.63 0.39 -6.08
N THR A 28 2.61 0.50 -6.98
CA THR A 28 2.47 1.14 -8.30
C THR A 28 2.68 0.12 -9.42
N GLY A 29 2.33 0.48 -10.65
CA GLY A 29 2.49 -0.43 -11.80
C GLY A 29 1.37 -1.46 -11.94
N ILE A 30 0.25 -1.28 -11.25
CA ILE A 30 -0.92 -2.15 -11.38
C ILE A 30 -1.56 -1.86 -12.76
N PRO A 31 -1.82 -2.85 -13.62
CA PRO A 31 -2.43 -2.59 -14.92
C PRO A 31 -3.86 -2.06 -14.77
N GLU A 32 -4.31 -1.24 -15.72
CA GLU A 32 -5.67 -0.68 -15.67
C GLU A 32 -6.77 -1.72 -15.80
N ASP A 33 -6.46 -2.87 -16.39
CA ASP A 33 -7.40 -3.99 -16.54
C ASP A 33 -7.72 -4.64 -15.19
N CYS A 34 -6.77 -4.62 -14.24
CA CYS A 34 -6.97 -5.22 -12.92
C CYS A 34 -8.04 -4.48 -12.10
N GLY A 35 -9.09 -5.21 -11.74
CA GLY A 35 -10.15 -4.75 -10.86
C GLY A 35 -9.68 -4.55 -9.41
N GLN A 36 -10.56 -4.01 -8.56
CA GLN A 36 -10.26 -3.91 -7.12
C GLN A 36 -10.02 -5.29 -6.49
N ALA A 37 -10.89 -6.26 -6.80
CA ALA A 37 -10.80 -7.61 -6.25
C ALA A 37 -9.50 -8.32 -6.64
N GLU A 38 -9.06 -8.21 -7.90
CA GLU A 38 -7.79 -8.81 -8.35
C GLU A 38 -6.57 -8.17 -7.69
N ILE A 39 -6.60 -6.85 -7.51
CA ILE A 39 -5.55 -6.14 -6.78
C ILE A 39 -5.50 -6.65 -5.35
N GLU A 40 -6.64 -6.68 -4.66
CA GLU A 40 -6.72 -7.17 -3.28
C GLU A 40 -6.29 -8.63 -3.16
N GLU A 41 -6.72 -9.51 -4.07
CA GLU A 41 -6.33 -10.92 -4.09
C GLU A 41 -4.82 -11.08 -4.31
N THR A 42 -4.27 -10.36 -5.30
CA THR A 42 -2.82 -10.38 -5.59
C THR A 42 -2.03 -9.87 -4.39
N LEU A 43 -2.44 -8.75 -3.81
CA LEU A 43 -1.80 -8.17 -2.64
C LEU A 43 -1.90 -9.11 -1.44
N ASN A 44 -3.05 -9.75 -1.21
CA ASN A 44 -3.23 -10.73 -0.15
C ASN A 44 -2.37 -11.98 -0.37
N GLY A 45 -2.18 -12.40 -1.62
CA GLY A 45 -1.29 -13.51 -1.96
C GLY A 45 0.20 -13.18 -1.78
N VAL A 46 0.63 -12.01 -2.25
CA VAL A 46 2.04 -11.56 -2.14
C VAL A 46 2.41 -11.22 -0.70
N LEU A 47 1.49 -10.60 0.03
CA LEU A 47 1.70 -10.10 1.38
C LEU A 47 1.12 -11.02 2.46
N SER A 48 0.54 -12.16 2.08
CA SER A 48 0.12 -13.24 2.98
C SER A 48 1.12 -13.55 4.10
N PRO A 49 2.45 -13.66 3.85
CA PRO A 49 3.40 -13.93 4.93
C PRO A 49 3.62 -12.76 5.90
N LEU A 50 3.23 -11.54 5.53
CA LEU A 50 3.36 -10.35 6.36
C LEU A 50 2.09 -10.04 7.16
N GLY A 51 0.95 -10.66 6.79
CA GLY A 51 -0.32 -10.54 7.48
C GLY A 51 -1.45 -10.04 6.57
N PRO A 52 -2.64 -9.81 7.14
CA PRO A 52 -3.75 -9.22 6.40
C PRO A 52 -3.40 -7.78 6.02
N TYR A 53 -3.73 -7.33 4.80
CA TYR A 53 -3.58 -5.93 4.40
C TYR A 53 -4.92 -5.37 3.94
N PHE A 54 -5.10 -4.07 4.13
CA PHE A 54 -6.27 -3.34 3.65
C PHE A 54 -5.87 -2.32 2.60
N VAL A 55 -6.57 -2.33 1.47
CA VAL A 55 -6.45 -1.26 0.47
C VAL A 55 -7.22 -0.04 0.97
N LEU A 56 -6.48 1.01 1.31
CA LEU A 56 -7.04 2.27 1.79
C LEU A 56 -7.44 3.18 0.64
N ASN A 57 -6.60 3.29 -0.38
CA ASN A 57 -6.82 4.19 -1.52
C ASN A 57 -6.34 3.57 -2.82
N LYS A 58 -6.89 4.07 -3.93
CA LYS A 58 -6.46 3.70 -5.27
C LYS A 58 -6.64 4.88 -6.22
N ILE A 59 -5.60 5.20 -7.00
CA ILE A 59 -5.71 6.14 -8.12
C ILE A 59 -5.18 5.54 -9.40
N PHE A 60 -5.60 6.11 -10.52
CA PHE A 60 -5.02 5.84 -11.82
C PHE A 60 -3.97 6.91 -12.14
N LEU A 61 -2.71 6.48 -12.25
CA LEU A 61 -1.59 7.30 -12.68
C LEU A 61 -1.55 7.31 -14.21
N ARG A 62 -2.16 8.35 -14.79
CA ARG A 62 -2.11 8.57 -16.26
C ARG A 62 -0.70 8.68 -16.80
N GLU A 63 0.23 9.21 -16.01
CA GLU A 63 1.64 9.31 -16.39
C GLU A 63 2.29 7.93 -16.58
N GLU A 64 1.89 6.94 -15.78
CA GLU A 64 2.43 5.58 -15.84
C GLU A 64 1.52 4.60 -16.59
N ASN A 65 0.34 5.04 -17.05
CA ASN A 65 -0.73 4.18 -17.59
C ASN A 65 -1.00 2.97 -16.67
N ALA A 66 -0.90 3.21 -15.36
CA ALA A 66 -0.99 2.20 -14.33
C ALA A 66 -1.77 2.74 -13.13
N LYS A 67 -2.32 1.85 -12.32
CA LYS A 67 -2.94 2.16 -11.06
C LYS A 67 -1.89 2.13 -9.95
N ALA A 68 -2.15 2.94 -8.93
CA ALA A 68 -1.45 2.92 -7.66
C ALA A 68 -2.46 2.64 -6.55
N ALA A 69 -2.08 1.81 -5.58
CA ALA A 69 -2.89 1.47 -4.43
C ALA A 69 -2.10 1.70 -3.13
N LEU A 70 -2.74 2.39 -2.17
CA LEU A 70 -2.23 2.50 -0.81
C LEU A 70 -2.76 1.32 -0.02
N ILE A 71 -1.86 0.62 0.64
CA ILE A 71 -2.23 -0.44 1.56
C ILE A 71 -1.66 -0.18 2.94
N LYS A 72 -2.40 -0.62 3.96
CA LYS A 72 -1.98 -0.57 5.36
C LYS A 72 -2.03 -1.96 5.97
N ASN A 73 -1.00 -2.28 6.76
CA ASN A 73 -1.04 -3.44 7.63
C ASN A 73 -1.81 -3.07 8.92
N PRO A 74 -2.85 -3.81 9.31
CA PRO A 74 -3.58 -3.60 10.56
C PRO A 74 -2.77 -4.09 11.77
N GLU A 75 -1.79 -4.98 11.58
CA GLU A 75 -1.01 -5.54 12.67
C GLU A 75 0.25 -4.70 12.87
N SER A 76 0.24 -3.87 13.91
CA SER A 76 1.46 -3.68 14.66
C SER A 76 1.75 -4.99 15.35
N PHE A 77 2.77 -5.70 14.88
CA PHE A 77 3.51 -6.52 15.83
C PHE A 77 4.16 -5.56 16.81
N ASP A 78 3.44 -5.23 17.88
CA ASP A 78 4.00 -4.88 19.17
C ASP A 78 4.73 -6.14 19.69
N SER A 79 5.81 -6.53 19.02
CA SER A 79 6.76 -7.53 19.52
C SER A 79 7.84 -6.83 20.32
N GLU A 80 7.44 -6.04 21.31
CA GLU A 80 8.36 -5.60 22.36
C GLU A 80 7.66 -5.69 23.72
N ASP A 81 7.07 -6.86 23.99
CA ASP A 81 6.98 -7.37 25.36
C ASP A 81 8.07 -8.44 25.50
N HIS A 82 9.28 -7.99 25.83
CA HIS A 82 10.33 -8.85 26.36
C HIS A 82 10.37 -8.59 27.87
N PRO A 83 9.61 -9.33 28.71
CA PRO A 83 9.77 -9.25 30.15
C PRO A 83 11.10 -9.92 30.49
N HIS A 84 12.04 -9.09 30.98
CA HIS A 84 13.37 -9.47 31.40
C HIS A 84 13.40 -10.03 32.83
#